data_AF-B4IR97-F1
#
_entry.id   AF-B4IR97-F1
#
_cell.length_a   1.000
_cell.length_b   1.000
_cell.length_c   1.000
_cell.angle_alpha   90.00
_cell.angle_beta   90.00
_cell.angle_gamma   90.00
#
_symmetry.space_group_name_H-M   'P 1'
#
loop_
_entity.id
_entity.type
_entity.pdbx_description
1 polymer ?
#
loop_
_entity_poly.entity_id
_entity_poly.type
_entity_poly.pdbx_seq_one_letter_code
_entity_poly.pdbx_strand_id
1 'polypeptide(L)'
;MANFQVLMSNSLTEDRAGPSFAKQQQQQQQEVEQALQAPAQAMKAHGVAVFKDSGEFLYRIGNEGVSCYPTGIDISSAGDLLIGDTHGYRFHVTCYGSDGVFKSVFEFPQLNVSRCCGLKITSEGYVVTLAKNNHQVLVMDLLYV
;
A
#
# COMPACT_ATOMS: atom_id res chain seq x y z
N MET A 1 9.70 16.99 -26.04
CA MET A 1 8.39 17.41 -26.56
C MET A 1 7.33 16.74 -25.70
N ALA A 2 6.71 17.49 -24.79
CA ALA A 2 5.56 17.03 -24.02
C ALA A 2 4.35 17.80 -24.55
N ASN A 3 3.41 17.09 -25.17
CA ASN A 3 2.14 17.67 -25.62
C ASN A 3 1.22 17.78 -24.40
N PHE A 4 1.10 18.99 -23.85
CA PHE A 4 -0.03 19.33 -22.98
C PHE A 4 -1.19 19.79 -23.87
N GLN A 5 -2.32 19.09 -23.79
CA GLN A 5 -3.56 19.51 -24.42
C GLN A 5 -4.36 20.33 -23.41
N VAL A 6 -4.43 21.64 -23.64
CA VAL A 6 -5.39 22.53 -22.96
C VAL A 6 -6.74 22.32 -23.62
N LEU A 7 -7.75 21.89 -22.86
CA LEU A 7 -9.14 21.85 -23.33
C LEU A 7 -9.86 23.10 -22.82
N MET A 8 -10.07 24.05 -23.74
CA MET A 8 -10.93 25.22 -23.56
C MET A 8 -12.38 24.78 -23.38
N SER A 9 -13.09 25.36 -22.41
CA SER A 9 -14.54 25.23 -22.29
C SER A 9 -15.19 26.02 -23.43
N ASN A 10 -15.94 25.34 -24.30
CA ASN A 10 -16.79 26.01 -25.28
C ASN A 10 -18.22 26.05 -24.75
N SER A 11 -18.72 27.24 -24.46
CA SER A 11 -20.16 27.50 -24.34
C SER A 11 -20.74 27.46 -25.76
N LEU A 12 -21.37 26.34 -26.13
CA LEU A 12 -22.22 26.26 -27.32
C LEU A 12 -23.57 25.68 -26.91
N THR A 13 -24.59 26.38 -27.43
CA THR A 13 -26.01 26.24 -27.23
C THR A 13 -26.51 24.81 -27.40
N GLU A 14 -27.50 24.45 -26.58
CA GLU A 14 -28.30 23.24 -26.68
C GLU A 14 -28.87 23.10 -28.11
N ASP A 15 -28.25 22.28 -28.95
CA ASP A 15 -28.93 21.77 -30.12
C ASP A 15 -28.75 20.24 -30.21
N ARG A 16 -29.80 19.57 -29.72
CA ARG A 16 -30.17 18.16 -29.89
C ARG A 16 -29.02 17.14 -29.88
N ALA A 17 -28.37 17.00 -28.73
CA ALA A 17 -27.72 15.74 -28.39
C ALA A 17 -28.82 14.65 -28.26
N GLY A 18 -28.86 13.73 -29.24
CA GLY A 18 -29.73 12.56 -29.13
C GLY A 18 -29.40 11.75 -27.87
N PRO A 19 -30.34 10.95 -27.33
CA PRO A 19 -30.17 10.21 -26.07
C PRO A 19 -28.94 9.30 -26.02
N SER A 20 -28.36 8.95 -27.17
CA SER A 20 -27.08 8.23 -27.29
C SER A 20 -25.88 9.05 -26.82
N PHE A 21 -25.79 10.34 -27.19
CA PHE A 21 -24.66 11.20 -26.83
C PHE A 21 -24.67 11.52 -25.32
N ALA A 22 -25.85 11.82 -24.77
CA ALA A 22 -26.00 12.06 -23.34
C ALA A 22 -25.63 10.82 -22.51
N LYS A 23 -26.07 9.62 -22.93
CA LYS A 23 -25.67 8.36 -22.29
C LYS A 23 -24.16 8.11 -22.36
N GLN A 24 -23.55 8.41 -23.50
CA GLN A 24 -22.11 8.20 -23.70
C GLN A 24 -21.28 9.17 -22.86
N GLN A 25 -21.71 10.43 -22.74
CA GLN A 25 -21.08 11.42 -21.84
C GLN A 25 -21.23 11.01 -20.37
N GLN A 26 -22.42 10.55 -19.97
CA GLN A 26 -22.71 10.14 -18.60
C GLN A 26 -21.93 8.88 -18.20
N GLN A 27 -21.78 7.92 -19.11
CA GLN A 27 -20.95 6.73 -18.90
C GLN A 27 -19.46 7.10 -18.75
N GLN A 28 -18.95 7.97 -19.63
CA GLN A 28 -17.55 8.42 -19.57
C GLN A 28 -17.26 9.20 -18.28
N GLN A 29 -18.23 9.98 -17.79
CA GLN A 29 -18.12 10.72 -16.54
C GLN A 29 -18.14 9.78 -15.31
N GLN A 30 -18.96 8.73 -15.33
CA GLN A 30 -18.96 7.67 -14.32
C GLN A 30 -17.64 6.89 -14.30
N GLU A 31 -17.08 6.56 -15.46
CA GLU A 31 -15.79 5.86 -15.57
C GLU A 31 -14.64 6.69 -14.98
N VAL A 32 -14.62 8.00 -15.22
CA VAL A 32 -13.63 8.92 -14.62
C VAL A 32 -13.81 9.02 -13.10
N GLU A 33 -15.04 9.14 -12.60
CA GLU A 33 -15.30 9.16 -11.16
C GLU A 33 -14.88 7.84 -10.48
N GLN A 34 -15.20 6.68 -11.08
CA GLN A 34 -14.74 5.37 -10.60
C GLN A 34 -13.21 5.26 -10.55
N ALA A 35 -12.53 5.73 -11.60
CA ALA A 35 -11.07 5.73 -11.69
C ALA A 35 -10.41 6.65 -10.64
N LEU A 36 -11.08 7.72 -10.21
CA LEU A 36 -10.62 8.58 -9.11
C LEU A 36 -10.91 7.99 -7.72
N GLN A 37 -12.00 7.23 -7.56
CA GLN A 37 -12.37 6.62 -6.28
C GLN A 37 -11.40 5.49 -5.86
N ALA A 38 -10.98 4.66 -6.82
CA ALA A 38 -10.12 3.50 -6.57
C ALA A 38 -8.77 3.82 -5.87
N PRO A 39 -7.96 4.79 -6.34
CA PRO A 39 -6.72 5.16 -5.65
C PRO A 39 -6.97 5.82 -4.29
N ALA A 40 -8.07 6.56 -4.11
CA ALA A 40 -8.39 7.20 -2.83
C ALA A 40 -8.73 6.19 -1.72
N GLN A 41 -9.37 5.06 -2.08
CA GLN A 41 -9.69 3.96 -1.16
C GLN A 41 -8.44 3.14 -0.78
N ALA A 42 -7.45 3.07 -1.67
CA ALA A 42 -6.14 2.47 -1.42
C ALA A 42 -5.23 3.29 -0.48
N MET A 43 -5.52 4.57 -0.23
CA MET A 43 -4.64 5.40 0.61
C MET A 43 -5.06 5.50 2.09
N LYS A 44 -6.28 5.09 2.45
CA LYS A 44 -6.86 5.37 3.80
C LYS A 44 -6.96 4.16 4.73
N ALA A 45 -6.49 2.98 4.32
CA ALA A 45 -6.58 1.78 5.15
C ALA A 45 -5.20 1.24 5.53
N HIS A 46 -5.17 0.53 6.65
CA HIS A 46 -3.98 -0.09 7.23
C HIS A 46 -3.57 -1.33 6.42
N GLY A 47 -2.34 -1.36 5.90
CA GLY A 47 -1.78 -2.49 5.15
C GLY A 47 -1.07 -2.06 3.86
N VAL A 48 -0.68 -3.04 3.06
CA VAL A 48 0.04 -2.88 1.78
C VAL A 48 -0.96 -2.95 0.63
N ALA A 49 -1.01 -1.91 -0.19
CA ALA A 49 -1.81 -1.90 -1.41
C ALA A 49 -1.01 -2.48 -2.58
N VAL A 50 -1.62 -3.42 -3.30
CA VAL A 50 -1.02 -4.12 -4.43
C VAL A 50 -1.58 -3.53 -5.73
N PHE A 51 -0.68 -3.18 -6.66
CA PHE A 51 -1.02 -2.59 -7.94
C PHE A 51 -0.38 -3.37 -9.09
N LYS A 52 -1.00 -3.32 -10.26
CA LYS A 52 -0.33 -3.68 -11.52
C LYS A 52 0.66 -2.58 -11.91
N ASP A 53 1.57 -2.92 -12.81
CA ASP A 53 2.47 -1.95 -13.46
C ASP A 53 1.71 -0.84 -14.21
N SER A 54 0.45 -1.08 -14.60
CA SER A 54 -0.45 -0.08 -15.18
C SER A 54 -0.96 0.96 -14.16
N GLY A 55 -0.71 0.77 -12.86
CA GLY A 55 -1.26 1.59 -11.77
C GLY A 55 -2.66 1.17 -11.33
N GLU A 56 -3.24 0.11 -11.90
CA GLU A 56 -4.52 -0.45 -11.48
C GLU A 56 -4.38 -1.08 -10.08
N PHE A 57 -5.20 -0.63 -9.13
CA PHE A 57 -5.30 -1.23 -7.81
C PHE A 57 -5.93 -2.62 -7.91
N LEU A 58 -5.31 -3.62 -7.29
CA LEU A 58 -5.81 -4.99 -7.27
C LEU A 58 -6.48 -5.33 -5.95
N TYR A 59 -5.70 -5.30 -4.88
CA TYR A 59 -6.16 -5.69 -3.56
C TYR A 59 -5.19 -5.15 -2.50
N ARG A 60 -5.53 -5.39 -1.23
CA ARG A 60 -4.73 -5.01 -0.08
C ARG A 60 -4.39 -6.25 0.75
N ILE A 61 -3.16 -6.30 1.25
CA ILE A 61 -2.71 -7.27 2.23
C ILE A 61 -2.50 -6.56 3.57
N GLY A 62 -2.93 -7.18 4.67
CA GLY A 62 -2.92 -6.56 5.99
C GLY A 62 -4.24 -5.89 6.37
N ASN A 63 -4.39 -5.59 7.66
CA ASN A 63 -5.57 -4.93 8.21
C ASN A 63 -5.26 -4.24 9.55
N GLU A 64 -6.21 -3.46 10.04
CA GLU A 64 -6.10 -2.70 11.29
C GLU A 64 -5.96 -3.56 12.55
N GLY A 65 -6.32 -4.85 12.50
CA GLY A 65 -6.17 -5.77 13.64
C GLY A 65 -4.78 -6.40 13.76
N VAL A 66 -3.96 -6.35 12.70
CA VAL A 66 -2.65 -7.06 12.67
C VAL A 66 -1.52 -6.11 12.27
N SER A 67 -1.70 -5.32 11.22
CA SER A 67 -0.69 -4.39 10.69
C SER A 67 -1.18 -2.94 10.82
N CYS A 68 -1.40 -2.49 12.05
CA CYS A 68 -2.15 -1.25 12.35
C CYS A 68 -1.43 0.03 11.92
N TYR A 69 -0.10 0.06 11.89
CA TYR A 69 0.65 1.26 11.49
C TYR A 69 1.86 0.83 10.68
N PRO A 70 1.67 0.34 9.44
CA PRO A 70 2.76 -0.20 8.66
C PRO A 70 3.78 0.92 8.39
N THR A 71 5.02 0.63 8.74
CA THR A 71 6.16 1.57 8.64
C THR A 71 7.32 1.00 7.84
N GLY A 72 7.32 -0.31 7.59
CA GLY A 72 8.28 -0.99 6.76
C GLY A 72 7.66 -2.19 6.04
N ILE A 73 8.24 -2.52 4.89
CA ILE A 73 7.81 -3.61 4.03
C ILE A 73 9.05 -4.25 3.40
N ASP A 74 9.07 -5.57 3.29
CA ASP A 74 10.01 -6.27 2.43
C ASP A 74 9.44 -7.61 1.96
N ILE A 75 10.04 -8.20 0.93
CA ILE A 75 9.62 -9.49 0.35
C ILE A 75 10.77 -10.48 0.49
N SER A 76 10.49 -11.65 1.04
CA SER A 76 11.49 -12.72 1.18
C SER A 76 11.78 -13.40 -0.17
N SER A 77 12.86 -14.17 -0.25
CA SER A 77 13.19 -14.97 -1.45
C SER A 77 12.14 -16.05 -1.77
N ALA A 78 11.31 -16.43 -0.79
CA ALA A 78 10.18 -17.34 -0.99
C ALA A 78 8.93 -16.65 -1.56
N GLY A 79 8.95 -15.31 -1.70
CA GLY A 79 7.82 -14.51 -2.17
C GLY A 79 6.84 -14.10 -1.08
N ASP A 80 7.14 -14.43 0.17
CA ASP A 80 6.33 -14.03 1.31
C ASP A 80 6.55 -12.53 1.63
N LEU A 81 5.46 -11.86 2.01
CA LEU A 81 5.43 -10.44 2.32
C LEU A 81 5.59 -10.21 3.82
N LEU A 82 6.59 -9.43 4.21
CA LEU A 82 6.77 -8.99 5.59
C LEU A 82 6.36 -7.52 5.75
N ILE A 83 5.55 -7.25 6.75
CA ILE A 83 5.06 -5.92 7.10
C ILE A 83 5.51 -5.61 8.53
N GLY A 84 6.32 -4.56 8.68
CA GLY A 84 6.75 -4.04 9.98
C GLY A 84 5.83 -2.91 10.47
N ASP A 85 5.39 -2.98 11.71
CA ASP A 85 4.57 -1.94 12.35
C ASP A 85 4.99 -1.67 13.80
N THR A 86 4.60 -0.50 14.33
CA THR A 86 4.95 -0.07 15.69
C THR A 86 3.73 0.30 16.54
N HIS A 87 2.68 -0.52 16.53
CA HIS A 87 1.54 -0.29 17.42
C HIS A 87 1.91 -0.56 18.89
N GLY A 88 1.31 0.17 19.84
CA GLY A 88 1.55 -0.05 21.27
C GLY A 88 3.01 0.08 21.74
N TYR A 89 3.85 0.86 21.03
CA TYR A 89 5.29 1.05 21.29
C TYR A 89 6.16 -0.22 21.17
N ARG A 90 5.62 -1.28 20.58
CA ARG A 90 6.33 -2.52 20.31
C ARG A 90 6.54 -2.66 18.82
N PHE A 91 7.65 -3.27 18.43
CA PHE A 91 7.88 -3.61 17.03
C PHE A 91 7.27 -4.97 16.72
N HIS A 92 6.47 -5.03 15.66
CA HIS A 92 5.85 -6.25 15.16
C HIS A 92 6.26 -6.45 13.71
N VAL A 93 6.49 -7.71 13.34
CA VAL A 93 6.70 -8.10 11.96
C VAL A 93 5.66 -9.16 11.62
N THR A 94 4.73 -8.80 10.74
CA THR A 94 3.69 -9.69 10.26
C THR A 94 4.10 -10.30 8.93
N CYS A 95 4.00 -11.62 8.81
CA CYS A 95 4.26 -12.35 7.58
C CYS A 95 2.96 -12.78 6.90
N TYR A 96 2.88 -12.52 5.59
CA TYR A 96 1.85 -13.01 4.69
C TYR A 96 2.50 -13.89 3.62
N GLY A 97 1.79 -14.93 3.19
CA GLY A 97 2.18 -15.74 2.05
C GLY A 97 2.20 -14.93 0.76
N SER A 98 2.84 -15.46 -0.28
CA SER A 98 2.76 -14.90 -1.64
C SER A 98 1.33 -14.84 -2.19
N ASP A 99 0.42 -15.63 -1.63
CA ASP A 99 -1.02 -15.64 -1.89
C ASP A 99 -1.79 -14.55 -1.10
N GLY A 100 -1.11 -13.79 -0.26
CA GLY A 100 -1.69 -12.76 0.61
C GLY A 100 -2.33 -13.29 1.90
N VAL A 101 -2.19 -14.58 2.21
CA VAL A 101 -2.77 -15.19 3.41
C VAL A 101 -1.85 -14.95 4.62
N PHE A 102 -2.43 -14.58 5.77
CA PHE A 102 -1.67 -14.40 7.02
C PHE A 102 -1.01 -15.71 7.44
N LYS A 103 0.30 -15.66 7.75
CA LYS A 103 1.08 -16.81 8.23
C LYS A 103 1.40 -16.68 9.72
N SER A 104 2.03 -15.58 10.10
CA SER A 104 2.52 -15.39 11.46
C SER A 104 2.74 -13.93 11.81
N VAL A 105 2.86 -13.66 13.10
CA VAL A 105 3.32 -12.39 13.65
C VAL A 105 4.48 -12.65 14.61
N PHE A 106 5.52 -11.85 14.49
CA PHE A 106 6.67 -11.86 15.39
C PHE A 106 6.63 -10.57 16.21
N GLU A 107 6.55 -10.70 17.53
CA GLU A 107 6.56 -9.56 18.43
C GLU A 107 7.92 -9.43 19.10
N PHE A 108 8.40 -8.19 19.24
CA PHE A 108 9.63 -7.88 19.95
C PHE A 108 9.35 -7.00 21.16
N PRO A 109 8.74 -7.55 22.24
CA PRO A 109 8.26 -6.75 23.37
C PRO A 109 9.38 -6.05 24.15
N GLN A 110 10.61 -6.56 24.06
CA GLN A 110 11.78 -5.97 24.71
C GLN A 110 12.37 -4.78 23.94
N LEU A 111 11.93 -4.56 22.69
CA LEU A 111 12.40 -3.46 21.87
C LEU A 111 11.39 -2.32 21.96
N ASN A 112 11.72 -1.28 22.74
CA ASN A 112 10.95 -0.04 22.75
C ASN A 112 11.27 0.77 21.49
N VAL A 113 10.61 0.41 20.38
CA VAL A 113 10.81 1.03 19.08
C VAL A 113 9.60 1.89 18.78
N SER A 114 9.75 3.19 18.98
CA SER A 114 8.77 4.15 18.49
C SER A 114 9.21 4.69 17.14
N ARG A 115 8.32 4.66 16.15
CA ARG A 115 8.51 5.27 14.82
C ARG A 115 9.71 4.68 14.05
N CYS A 116 9.71 3.37 13.83
CA CYS A 116 10.66 2.78 12.88
C CYS A 116 10.36 3.26 11.44
N CYS A 117 11.35 3.25 10.56
CA CYS A 117 11.23 3.89 9.24
C CYS A 117 11.60 2.98 8.06
N GLY A 118 11.59 1.66 8.26
CA GLY A 118 11.84 0.70 7.20
C GLY A 118 12.02 -0.72 7.71
N LEU A 119 11.98 -1.68 6.79
CA LEU A 119 12.21 -3.10 7.04
C LEU A 119 13.08 -3.63 5.91
N LYS A 120 14.09 -4.44 6.24
CA LYS A 120 14.83 -5.22 5.24
C LYS A 120 15.15 -6.62 5.75
N ILE A 121 15.00 -7.61 4.87
CA ILE A 121 15.42 -8.98 5.08
C ILE A 121 16.77 -9.14 4.39
N THR A 122 17.77 -9.64 5.12
CA THR A 122 19.09 -9.94 4.55
C THR A 122 19.08 -11.30 3.87
N SER A 123 20.09 -11.59 3.04
CA SER A 123 20.25 -12.90 2.39
C SER A 123 20.39 -14.06 3.37
N GLU A 124 20.83 -13.77 4.60
CA GLU A 124 21.01 -14.71 5.69
C GLU A 124 19.72 -14.95 6.50
N GLY A 125 18.63 -14.21 6.19
CA GLY A 125 17.34 -14.34 6.86
C GLY A 125 17.11 -13.36 8.02
N TYR A 126 18.05 -12.47 8.30
CA TYR A 126 17.88 -11.47 9.37
C TYR A 126 16.94 -10.36 8.95
N VAL A 127 16.16 -9.84 9.91
CA VAL A 127 15.36 -8.64 9.71
C VAL A 127 16.05 -7.44 10.33
N VAL A 128 16.22 -6.40 9.51
CA VAL A 128 16.87 -5.14 9.86
C VAL A 128 15.84 -4.01 9.85
N THR A 129 15.83 -3.20 10.91
CA THR A 129 15.06 -1.95 10.95
C THR A 129 15.85 -0.84 11.63
N LEU A 130 15.40 0.40 11.43
CA LEU A 130 15.98 1.60 12.01
C LEU A 130 15.03 2.17 13.07
N ALA A 131 15.50 2.24 14.32
CA ALA A 131 14.78 2.84 15.42
C ALA A 131 15.12 4.33 15.53
N LYS A 132 14.35 5.17 14.83
CA LYS A 132 14.63 6.62 14.69
C LYS A 132 14.86 7.33 16.02
N ASN A 133 14.08 7.01 17.05
CA ASN A 133 14.14 7.71 18.34
C ASN A 133 15.29 7.25 19.24
N ASN A 134 15.85 6.08 18.96
CA ASN A 134 16.92 5.50 19.78
C ASN A 134 18.28 5.56 19.05
N HIS A 135 18.33 6.09 17.82
CA HIS A 135 19.53 6.10 16.96
C HIS A 135 20.17 4.71 16.78
N GLN A 136 19.34 3.67 16.74
CA GLN A 136 19.77 2.28 16.70
C GLN A 136 19.41 1.61 15.37
N VAL A 137 20.30 0.73 14.91
CA VAL A 137 20.00 -0.31 13.93
C VAL A 137 19.66 -1.57 14.71
N LEU A 138 18.50 -2.14 14.43
CA LEU A 138 18.05 -3.37 15.06
C LEU A 138 18.18 -4.49 14.04
N VAL A 139 18.87 -5.56 14.43
CA VAL A 139 19.01 -6.78 13.65
C VAL A 139 18.39 -7.90 14.46
N MET A 140 17.36 -8.54 13.89
CA MET A 140 16.57 -9.56 14.54
C MET A 140 16.72 -10.85 13.77
N ASP A 141 17.04 -11.91 14.50
CA ASP A 141 16.94 -13.27 14.01
C ASP A 141 15.47 -13.68 14.08
N LEU A 142 14.80 -13.57 12.94
CA LEU A 142 13.56 -14.30 12.76
C LEU A 142 13.98 -15.70 12.35
N LEU A 143 13.52 -16.72 13.08
CA LEU A 143 13.51 -18.12 12.64
C LEU A 143 12.57 -18.24 11.42
N TYR A 144 12.96 -17.58 10.35
CA TYR A 144 12.28 -17.50 9.08
C TYR A 144 13.04 -18.44 8.16
N VAL A 145 12.74 -19.72 8.32
CA VAL A 145 13.33 -20.83 7.56
C VAL A 145 12.22 -21.53 6.81
#